data_AF-A0A2T0P2S8-F1
#
_entry.id   AF-A0A2T0P2S8-F1
#
_cell.length_a   1.000
_cell.length_b   1.000
_cell.length_c   1.000
_cell.angle_alpha   90.00
_cell.angle_beta   90.00
_cell.angle_gamma   90.00
#
_symmetry.space_group_name_H-M   'P 1'
#
loop_
_entity.id
_entity.type
_entity.pdbx_description
1 polymer ?
#
loop_
_entity_poly.entity_id
_entity_poly.type
_entity_poly.pdbx_seq_one_letter_code
_entity_poly.pdbx_strand_id
1 'polypeptide(L)'
;MTEHITDALSIEQLASAVSVSRRTFSRLFAKYAKVTPSAFVEQVRVDTARKLLEETDAPLKTVAFNCGFHSATHMRATFFRRLNVTPRQYRQRFRGTVARQQRVASDVKEQVETVELELVD
;
A
#
# COMPACT_ATOMS: atom_id res chain seq x y z
N MET A 1 -1.52 -13.60 -13.22
CA MET A 1 -2.66 -12.65 -13.22
C MET A 1 -2.49 -11.67 -12.06
N THR A 2 -1.67 -10.63 -12.24
CA THR A 2 -1.55 -9.50 -11.32
C THR A 2 -2.37 -8.34 -11.88
N GLU A 3 -3.64 -8.60 -12.17
CA GLU A 3 -4.54 -7.64 -12.78
C GLU A 3 -5.26 -6.85 -11.67
N HIS A 4 -4.80 -5.61 -11.50
CA HIS A 4 -5.58 -4.48 -10.98
C HIS A 4 -6.12 -4.58 -9.53
N ILE A 5 -5.21 -4.64 -8.55
CA ILE A 5 -5.52 -4.31 -7.14
C ILE A 5 -6.01 -2.85 -6.99
N THR A 6 -5.76 -2.00 -7.99
CA THR A 6 -5.98 -0.55 -7.96
C THR A 6 -7.46 -0.15 -7.98
N ASP A 7 -8.34 -0.98 -8.55
CA ASP A 7 -9.79 -0.77 -8.55
C ASP A 7 -10.53 -1.64 -7.52
N ALA A 8 -9.85 -2.56 -6.82
CA ALA A 8 -10.44 -3.72 -6.14
C ALA A 8 -10.80 -3.53 -4.63
N LEU A 9 -10.76 -2.31 -4.09
CA LEU A 9 -10.95 -2.05 -2.66
C LEU A 9 -12.24 -1.30 -2.30
N SER A 10 -13.23 -1.26 -3.20
CA SER A 10 -14.56 -0.79 -2.78
C SER A 10 -15.20 -1.81 -1.83
N ILE A 11 -16.01 -1.33 -0.88
CA ILE A 11 -16.74 -2.21 0.03
C ILE A 11 -17.69 -3.12 -0.76
N GLU A 12 -18.20 -2.61 -1.88
CA GLU A 12 -19.04 -3.31 -2.84
C GLU A 12 -18.33 -4.52 -3.45
N GLN A 13 -17.07 -4.38 -3.86
CA GLN A 13 -16.28 -5.51 -4.38
C GLN A 13 -15.94 -6.53 -3.30
N LEU A 14 -15.54 -6.08 -2.10
CA LEU A 14 -15.27 -6.99 -0.98
C LEU A 14 -16.52 -7.78 -0.58
N ALA A 15 -17.69 -7.14 -0.59
CA ALA A 15 -18.96 -7.79 -0.33
C ALA A 15 -19.33 -8.79 -1.44
N SER A 16 -19.13 -8.41 -2.71
CA SER A 16 -19.35 -9.29 -3.88
C SER A 16 -18.44 -10.52 -3.85
N ALA A 17 -17.16 -10.35 -3.52
CA ALA A 17 -16.17 -11.43 -3.44
C ALA A 17 -16.52 -12.50 -2.40
N VAL A 18 -17.30 -12.16 -1.37
CA VAL A 18 -17.79 -13.11 -0.36
C VAL A 18 -19.29 -13.40 -0.48
N SER A 19 -19.91 -13.02 -1.60
CA SER A 19 -21.33 -13.28 -1.94
C SER A 19 -22.35 -12.79 -0.90
N VAL A 20 -22.08 -11.64 -0.28
CA VAL A 20 -23.04 -11.00 0.64
C VAL A 20 -23.34 -9.57 0.22
N SER A 21 -24.47 -9.03 0.67
CA SER A 21 -24.78 -7.61 0.44
C SER A 21 -23.80 -6.71 1.19
N ARG A 22 -23.53 -5.51 0.64
CA ARG A 22 -22.71 -4.46 1.28
C ARG A 22 -23.06 -4.21 2.75
N ARG A 23 -24.36 -4.19 3.07
CA ARG A 23 -24.86 -4.00 4.45
C ARG A 23 -24.46 -5.17 5.35
N THR A 24 -24.64 -6.41 4.88
CA THR A 24 -24.27 -7.62 5.63
C THR A 24 -22.77 -7.69 5.84
N PHE A 25 -21.98 -7.44 4.78
CA PHE A 25 -20.53 -7.35 4.86
C PHE A 25 -20.10 -6.34 5.92
N SER A 26 -20.64 -5.11 5.84
CA SER A 26 -20.22 -4.03 6.75
C SER A 26 -20.50 -4.35 8.21
N ARG A 27 -21.65 -4.96 8.51
CA ARG A 27 -22.02 -5.39 9.86
C ARG A 27 -21.12 -6.52 10.37
N LEU A 28 -20.87 -7.54 9.56
CA LEU A 28 -20.02 -8.68 9.95
C LEU A 28 -18.56 -8.22 10.13
N PHE A 29 -18.04 -7.44 9.19
CA PHE A 29 -16.70 -6.90 9.25
C PHE A 29 -16.50 -6.05 10.51
N ALA A 30 -17.39 -5.09 10.77
CA ALA A 30 -17.30 -4.27 12.00
C ALA A 30 -17.40 -5.11 13.28
N LYS A 31 -18.24 -6.16 13.30
CA LYS A 31 -18.37 -7.07 14.44
C LYS A 31 -17.06 -7.80 14.76
N TYR A 32 -16.37 -8.31 13.73
CA TYR A 32 -15.18 -9.14 13.88
C TYR A 32 -13.86 -8.34 13.87
N ALA A 33 -13.68 -7.43 12.91
CA ALA A 33 -12.47 -6.62 12.75
C ALA A 33 -12.40 -5.42 13.70
N LYS A 34 -13.50 -5.08 14.40
CA LYS A 34 -13.61 -3.95 15.34
C LYS A 34 -13.32 -2.57 14.72
N VAL A 35 -13.25 -2.49 13.40
CA VAL A 35 -13.11 -1.26 12.62
C VAL A 35 -14.17 -1.25 11.52
N THR A 36 -14.57 -0.06 11.07
CA THR A 36 -15.49 0.04 9.94
C THR A 36 -14.79 -0.35 8.63
N PRO A 37 -15.49 -0.96 7.66
CA PRO A 37 -14.89 -1.28 6.36
C PRO A 37 -14.28 -0.06 5.68
N SER A 38 -14.92 1.11 5.75
CA SER A 38 -14.39 2.34 5.17
C SER A 38 -13.06 2.74 5.81
N ALA A 39 -12.95 2.65 7.13
CA ALA A 39 -11.72 3.00 7.85
C ALA A 39 -10.58 2.03 7.53
N PHE A 40 -10.89 0.74 7.35
CA PHE A 40 -9.94 -0.27 6.90
C PHE A 40 -9.46 -0.01 5.47
N VAL A 41 -10.38 0.23 4.54
CA VAL A 41 -10.05 0.56 3.15
C VAL A 41 -9.15 1.79 3.09
N GLU A 42 -9.47 2.85 3.82
CA GLU A 42 -8.60 4.04 3.89
C GLU A 42 -7.19 3.70 4.37
N GLN A 43 -7.05 2.84 5.39
CA GLN A 43 -5.75 2.44 5.91
C GLN A 43 -4.95 1.68 4.84
N VAL A 44 -5.56 0.68 4.19
CA VAL A 44 -4.93 -0.08 3.10
C VAL A 44 -4.49 0.86 1.98
N ARG A 45 -5.33 1.83 1.59
CA ARG A 45 -4.98 2.81 0.54
C ARG A 45 -3.80 3.69 0.94
N VAL A 46 -3.73 4.13 2.20
CA VAL A 46 -2.61 4.91 2.72
C VAL A 46 -1.33 4.08 2.75
N ASP A 47 -1.39 2.82 3.18
CA ASP A 47 -0.23 1.94 3.21
C ASP A 47 0.29 1.63 1.80
N THR A 48 -0.59 1.40 0.83
CA THR A 48 -0.20 1.27 -0.59
C THR A 48 0.43 2.57 -1.12
N ALA A 49 -0.11 3.73 -0.75
CA ALA A 49 0.46 5.01 -1.16
C ALA A 49 1.87 5.19 -0.58
N ARG A 50 2.13 4.79 0.67
CA ARG A 50 3.48 4.84 1.27
C ARG A 50 4.49 4.05 0.43
N LYS A 51 4.17 2.80 0.09
CA LYS A 51 5.02 1.94 -0.76
C LYS A 51 5.32 2.60 -2.10
N LEU A 52 4.29 3.06 -2.81
CA LEU A 52 4.50 3.73 -4.11
C LEU A 52 5.30 5.03 -4.01
N LEU A 53 5.17 5.79 -2.91
CA LEU A 53 5.94 7.01 -2.68
C LEU A 53 7.41 6.72 -2.37
N GLU A 54 7.68 5.57 -1.74
CA GLU A 54 9.02 5.08 -1.43
C GLU A 54 9.73 4.51 -2.67
N GLU A 55 8.99 3.76 -3.48
CA GLU A 55 9.53 2.97 -4.59
C GLU A 55 9.50 3.69 -5.95
N THR A 56 8.64 4.70 -6.14
CA THR A 56 8.45 5.35 -7.45
C THR A 56 8.44 6.88 -7.42
N ASP A 57 8.81 7.50 -8.56
CA ASP A 57 8.72 8.95 -8.78
C ASP A 57 7.41 9.33 -9.49
N ALA A 58 6.46 8.38 -9.54
CA ALA A 58 5.17 8.59 -10.16
C ALA A 58 4.54 9.89 -9.65
N PRO A 59 3.95 10.71 -10.53
CA PRO A 59 3.24 11.92 -10.09
C PRO A 59 2.20 11.59 -9.01
N LEU A 60 1.98 12.48 -8.04
CA LEU A 60 1.04 12.23 -6.94
C LEU A 60 -0.38 11.91 -7.42
N LYS A 61 -0.77 12.40 -8.61
CA LYS A 61 -2.04 12.06 -9.25
C LYS A 61 -2.10 10.57 -9.66
N THR A 62 -1.02 10.05 -10.24
CA THR A 62 -0.87 8.64 -10.59
C THR A 62 -0.86 7.76 -9.34
N VAL A 63 -0.14 8.15 -8.29
CA VAL A 63 -0.14 7.43 -7.01
C VAL A 63 -1.55 7.36 -6.42
N ALA A 64 -2.29 8.48 -6.44
CA ALA A 64 -3.66 8.52 -5.93
C ALA A 64 -4.59 7.57 -6.69
N PHE A 65 -4.51 7.57 -8.02
CA PHE A 65 -5.27 6.67 -8.88
C PHE A 65 -4.92 5.20 -8.58
N ASN A 66 -3.64 4.85 -8.53
CA ASN A 66 -3.18 3.48 -8.25
C ASN A 66 -3.56 3.01 -6.83
N CYS A 67 -3.75 3.93 -5.89
CA CYS A 67 -4.21 3.60 -4.54
C CYS A 67 -5.74 3.64 -4.40
N GLY A 68 -6.49 3.78 -5.50
CA GLY A 68 -7.96 3.78 -5.47
C GLY A 68 -8.58 5.04 -4.84
N PHE A 69 -7.87 6.18 -4.81
CA PHE A 69 -8.45 7.46 -4.40
C PHE A 69 -9.14 8.15 -5.58
N HIS A 70 -10.35 8.66 -5.36
CA HIS A 70 -11.10 9.47 -6.33
C HIS A 70 -10.32 10.70 -6.84
N SER A 71 -9.39 11.25 -6.04
CA SER A 71 -8.55 12.37 -6.44
C SER A 71 -7.27 12.45 -5.63
N ALA A 72 -6.26 13.15 -6.17
CA ALA A 72 -5.04 13.48 -5.44
C ALA A 72 -5.30 14.34 -4.19
N THR A 73 -6.33 15.20 -4.22
CA THR A 73 -6.73 16.02 -3.07
C THR A 73 -7.27 15.15 -1.95
N HIS A 74 -8.16 14.20 -2.27
CA HIS A 74 -8.68 13.24 -1.29
C HIS A 74 -7.55 12.38 -0.70
N MET A 75 -6.63 11.88 -1.54
CA MET A 75 -5.44 11.16 -1.07
C MET A 75 -4.64 11.99 -0.07
N ARG A 76 -4.30 13.25 -0.40
CA ARG A 76 -3.51 14.12 0.49
C ARG A 76 -4.19 14.35 1.84
N ALA A 77 -5.50 14.62 1.84
CA ALA A 77 -6.26 14.86 3.07
C ALA A 77 -6.26 13.61 3.96
N THR A 78 -6.55 12.43 3.39
CA THR A 78 -6.56 11.16 4.14
C THR A 78 -5.17 10.80 4.64
N PHE A 79 -4.13 10.97 3.83
CA PHE A 79 -2.74 10.69 4.21
C PHE A 79 -2.29 11.58 5.37
N PHE A 80 -2.58 12.89 5.30
CA PHE A 80 -2.27 13.83 6.37
C PHE A 80 -3.03 13.50 7.66
N ARG A 81 -4.34 13.21 7.57
CA ARG A 81 -5.15 12.81 8.73
C ARG A 81 -4.60 11.56 9.43
N ARG A 82 -4.02 10.62 8.69
CA ARG A 82 -3.54 9.33 9.21
C ARG A 82 -2.10 9.38 9.70
N LEU A 83 -1.23 10.16 9.07
CA LEU A 83 0.23 10.10 9.29
C LEU A 83 0.83 11.44 9.72
N ASN A 84 0.03 12.50 9.77
CA ASN A 84 0.45 13.86 10.14
C ASN A 84 1.62 14.43 9.31
N VAL A 85 1.76 13.94 8.06
CA VAL A 85 2.75 14.41 7.08
C VAL A 85 2.13 14.39 5.70
N THR A 86 2.58 15.27 4.80
CA THR A 86 2.08 15.26 3.42
C THR A 86 2.75 14.14 2.60
N PRO A 87 2.09 13.61 1.55
CA PRO A 87 2.71 12.63 0.64
C PRO A 87 4.06 13.09 0.04
N ARG A 88 4.19 14.39 -0.24
CA ARG A 88 5.43 14.97 -0.78
C ARG A 88 6.57 14.96 0.24
N GLN A 89 6.29 15.40 1.47
CA GLN A 89 7.27 15.35 2.57
C GLN A 89 7.66 13.90 2.89
N TYR A 90 6.68 12.99 2.89
CA TYR A 90 6.92 11.56 3.09
C TYR A 90 7.87 11.02 2.01
N ARG A 91 7.57 11.25 0.73
CA ARG A 91 8.46 10.86 -0.38
C ARG A 91 9.87 11.41 -0.20
N GLN A 92 10.03 12.70 0.08
CA GLN A 92 11.34 13.33 0.26
C GLN A 92 12.15 12.67 1.39
N ARG A 93 11.50 12.28 2.48
CA ARG A 93 12.15 11.65 3.64
C ARG A 93 12.55 10.19 3.37
N PHE A 94 11.69 9.43 2.70
CA PHE A 94 11.85 7.97 2.63
C PHE A 94 12.42 7.44 1.31
N ARG A 95 12.39 8.23 0.22
CA ARG A 95 12.99 7.86 -1.09
C ARG A 95 14.45 7.43 -1.00
N GLY A 96 15.29 8.20 -0.29
CA GLY A 96 16.71 7.89 -0.13
C GLY A 96 16.99 6.74 0.84
N THR A 97 16.04 6.44 1.73
CA THR A 97 16.19 5.38 2.74
C THR A 97 15.94 4.00 2.10
N VAL A 98 14.90 3.88 1.26
CA VAL A 98 14.58 2.61 0.59
C VAL A 98 15.64 2.21 -0.44
N ALA A 99 16.14 3.16 -1.24
CA ALA A 99 17.26 2.89 -2.15
C ALA A 99 18.53 2.42 -1.40
N ARG A 100 18.78 2.95 -0.20
CA ARG A 100 19.89 2.51 0.65
C ARG A 100 19.64 1.11 1.26
N GLN A 101 18.43 0.84 1.73
CA GLN A 101 18.05 -0.47 2.26
C GLN A 101 18.06 -1.55 1.17
N GLN A 102 17.63 -1.24 -0.04
CA GLN A 102 17.65 -2.16 -1.18
C GLN A 102 19.07 -2.50 -1.61
N ARG A 103 20.01 -1.54 -1.61
CA ARG A 103 21.44 -1.82 -1.85
C ARG A 103 22.04 -2.72 -0.77
N VAL A 104 21.80 -2.41 0.50
CA VAL A 104 22.29 -3.25 1.60
C VAL A 104 21.68 -4.66 1.54
N ALA A 105 20.39 -4.77 1.23
CA ALA A 105 19.72 -6.07 1.09
C ALA A 105 20.20 -6.85 -0.16
N SER A 106 20.51 -6.18 -1.27
CA SER A 106 21.10 -6.82 -2.45
C SER A 106 22.53 -7.29 -2.18
N ASP A 107 23.36 -6.47 -1.53
CA ASP A 107 24.75 -6.80 -1.19
C ASP A 107 24.80 -7.99 -0.22
N VAL A 108 23.90 -8.03 0.78
CA VAL A 108 23.76 -9.18 1.69
C VAL A 108 23.28 -10.41 0.93
N LYS A 109 22.30 -10.27 0.03
CA LYS A 109 21.76 -11.40 -0.73
C LYS A 109 22.81 -11.98 -1.70
N GLU A 110 23.60 -11.13 -2.36
CA GLU A 110 24.74 -11.55 -3.19
C GLU A 110 25.80 -12.28 -2.36
N GLN A 111 26.10 -11.80 -1.15
CA GLN A 111 27.03 -12.51 -0.25
C GLN A 111 26.49 -13.87 0.19
N VAL A 112 25.19 -14.01 0.46
CA VAL A 112 24.60 -15.30 0.85
C VAL A 112 24.57 -16.28 -0.33
N GLU A 113 24.25 -15.79 -1.54
CA GLU A 113 24.23 -16.60 -2.77
C GLU A 113 25.65 -17.01 -3.22
N THR A 114 26.65 -16.17 -2.96
CA THR A 114 28.08 -16.51 -3.16
C THR A 114 28.54 -17.61 -2.19
N VAL A 115 28.08 -17.57 -0.94
CA VAL A 115 28.42 -18.58 0.08
C VAL A 115 27.71 -19.92 -0.18
N GLU A 116 26.48 -19.91 -0.72
CA GLU A 116 25.77 -21.14 -1.11
C GLU A 116 26.42 -21.87 -2.30
N LEU A 117 27.12 -21.15 -3.20
CA LEU A 117 27.85 -21.74 -4.33
C LEU A 117 29.23 -22.33 -3.95
N GLU A 118 29.89 -21.81 -2.89
CA GLU A 118 31.18 -22.33 -2.40
C GLU A 118 31.05 -23.59 -1.52
N LEU A 119 29.82 -24.00 -1.14
CA LEU A 119 29.55 -25.14 -0.25
C LEU A 119 29.09 -26.41 -0.99
N VAL A 120 29.16 -26.45 -2.32
CA VAL A 120 28.71 -27.59 -3.14
C VAL A 120 29.87 -28.34 -3.84
N ASP A 121 31.12 -28.05 -3.48
CA ASP A 121 32.30 -28.87 -3.84
C ASP A 121 32.81 -29.70 -2.65
#